data_AF-A0A0P0GAF1-F1
#
_entry.id   AF-A0A0P0GAF1-F1
#
_cell.length_a   1.000
_cell.length_b   1.000
_cell.length_c   1.000
_cell.angle_alpha   90.00
_cell.angle_beta   90.00
_cell.angle_gamma   90.00
#
_symmetry.space_group_name_H-M   'P 1'
#
loop_
_entity.id
_entity.type
_entity.pdbx_description
1 polymer ?
#
loop_
_entity_poly.entity_id
_entity_poly.type
_entity_poly.pdbx_seq_one_letter_code
_entity_poly.pdbx_strand_id
1 'polypeptide(L)'
;MKKILLYLLAMLLCCFSSCNNGMQSKEKETKDSLAAANFIKCAKFLYNTFWENADETEETFPMFQKQYPLENALIKELYSIREHYTKEDSLMRWYIFPKDSYSIAITASLQTYIETKHIHLPSNPISKYRCMDSIIWNNLIPDAGNEREGGNQMQLNATFGISAIWTEYMCYHYEMLLDSILKEKKIQLQLHVERERYDSLLKTQVSFFDSIGYSGSAAPMAYSDLEEKVHAVWLAGVLDLYFSLQTEDYRPDNIYKPIPDNIIAREYDTILYNIDNHRIYEYLSIANSRNNIKLCLLNVKAAWKNLMDIRKETSRRLRGKTKDIYNNATYRLQRFHLLQLKNSFEGYGVISNEDYSCLLSDTCSHEELLRASNISVRRYSLLQKLEDEYNNQ
;
A
#
# COMPACT_ATOMS: atom_id res chain seq x y z
N MET A 1 31.30 -15.34 12.00
CA MET A 1 31.09 -16.81 11.91
C MET A 1 31.14 -17.54 13.25
N LYS A 2 32.20 -17.45 14.09
CA LYS A 2 32.27 -18.17 15.39
C LYS A 2 31.12 -17.86 16.38
N LYS A 3 30.62 -16.61 16.41
CA LYS A 3 29.50 -16.19 17.27
C LYS A 3 28.16 -16.80 16.82
N ILE A 4 27.86 -16.76 15.52
CA ILE A 4 26.64 -17.32 14.92
C ILE A 4 26.55 -18.84 15.17
N LEU A 5 27.69 -19.55 15.08
CA LEU A 5 27.75 -20.99 15.37
C LEU A 5 27.45 -21.29 16.84
N LEU A 6 27.92 -20.45 17.77
CA LEU A 6 27.65 -20.56 19.20
C LEU A 6 26.16 -20.31 19.53
N TYR A 7 25.52 -19.39 18.81
CA TYR A 7 24.09 -19.07 19.00
C TYR A 7 23.15 -20.12 18.39
N LEU A 8 23.52 -20.72 17.26
CA LEU A 8 22.82 -21.89 16.72
C LEU A 8 22.94 -23.11 17.65
N LEU A 9 24.11 -23.30 18.28
CA LEU A 9 24.33 -24.36 19.28
C LEU A 9 23.48 -24.13 20.53
N ALA A 10 23.34 -22.88 20.99
CA ALA A 10 22.47 -22.52 22.11
C ALA A 10 20.99 -22.76 21.78
N MET A 11 20.53 -22.41 20.57
CA MET A 11 19.16 -22.72 20.12
C MET A 11 18.90 -24.23 20.03
N LEU A 12 19.84 -25.01 19.49
CA LEU A 12 19.74 -26.48 19.44
C LEU A 12 19.66 -27.09 20.86
N LEU A 13 20.48 -26.62 21.80
CA LEU A 13 20.47 -27.09 23.20
C LEU A 13 19.14 -26.75 23.91
N CYS A 14 18.53 -25.60 23.61
CA CYS A 14 17.20 -25.25 24.11
C CYS A 14 16.07 -26.11 23.49
N CYS A 15 16.20 -26.51 22.23
CA CYS A 15 15.24 -27.42 21.58
C CYS A 15 15.36 -28.86 22.13
N PHE A 16 16.58 -29.35 22.40
CA PHE A 16 16.79 -30.70 22.96
C PHE A 16 16.32 -30.83 24.41
N SER A 17 16.37 -29.76 25.19
CA SER A 17 15.88 -29.76 26.59
C SER A 17 14.35 -29.70 26.70
N SER A 18 13.64 -29.33 25.62
CA SER A 18 12.16 -29.34 25.54
C SER A 18 11.60 -30.68 25.02
N CYS A 19 12.42 -31.48 24.33
CA CYS A 19 12.04 -32.77 23.76
C CYS A 19 12.49 -33.96 24.62
N ASN A 20 12.06 -34.04 25.88
CA ASN A 20 12.13 -35.30 26.63
C ASN A 20 10.72 -35.71 27.08
N ASN A 21 10.16 -36.71 26.40
CA ASN A 21 8.79 -37.18 26.58
C ASN A 21 8.70 -38.27 27.65
N GLY A 22 7.86 -38.06 28.66
CA GLY A 22 7.43 -39.11 29.59
C GLY A 22 6.28 -38.65 30.50
N MET A 23 5.06 -39.12 30.18
CA MET A 23 3.81 -39.10 30.98
C MET A 23 3.13 -37.75 31.28
N GLN A 24 1.83 -37.71 30.97
CA GLN A 24 0.91 -36.58 31.13
C GLN A 24 0.57 -36.33 32.61
N SER A 25 0.86 -35.12 33.12
CA SER A 25 0.26 -34.58 34.34
C SER A 25 0.14 -33.05 34.25
N LYS A 26 -0.77 -32.47 35.05
CA LYS A 26 -1.04 -31.01 35.16
C LYS A 26 0.20 -30.16 35.50
N GLU A 27 1.31 -30.77 35.89
CA GLU A 27 2.59 -30.10 36.17
C GLU A 27 3.34 -29.73 34.86
N LYS A 28 2.97 -30.33 33.72
CA LYS A 28 3.53 -30.02 32.41
C LYS A 28 2.96 -28.73 31.81
N GLU A 29 1.67 -28.42 32.02
CA GLU A 29 1.06 -27.16 31.55
C GLU A 29 1.70 -25.92 32.18
N THR A 30 2.03 -25.96 33.47
CA THR A 30 2.73 -24.86 34.17
C THR A 30 4.20 -24.77 33.77
N LYS A 31 4.88 -25.90 33.51
CA LYS A 31 6.26 -25.91 32.96
C LYS A 31 6.32 -25.46 31.50
N ASP A 32 5.34 -25.82 30.67
CA ASP A 32 5.23 -25.38 29.27
C ASP A 32 4.87 -23.89 29.20
N SER A 33 4.04 -23.39 30.13
CA SER A 33 3.77 -21.96 30.28
C SER A 33 5.00 -21.18 30.75
N LEU A 34 5.83 -21.75 31.64
CA LEU A 34 7.07 -21.12 32.09
C LEU A 34 8.15 -21.19 31.01
N ALA A 35 8.23 -22.28 30.26
CA ALA A 35 9.12 -22.44 29.10
C ALA A 35 8.73 -21.49 27.98
N ALA A 36 7.43 -21.31 27.69
CA ALA A 36 6.93 -20.33 26.74
C ALA A 36 7.20 -18.89 27.22
N ALA A 37 7.01 -18.59 28.52
CA ALA A 37 7.33 -17.28 29.07
C ALA A 37 8.84 -16.97 29.04
N ASN A 38 9.68 -17.98 29.27
CA ASN A 38 11.13 -17.86 29.16
C ASN A 38 11.57 -17.77 27.70
N PHE A 39 10.91 -18.47 26.78
CA PHE A 39 11.15 -18.35 25.34
C PHE A 39 10.76 -16.96 24.82
N ILE A 40 9.63 -16.41 25.27
CA ILE A 40 9.21 -15.04 24.95
C ILE A 40 10.17 -14.02 25.56
N LYS A 41 10.67 -14.25 26.79
CA LYS A 41 11.70 -13.40 27.39
C LYS A 41 13.03 -13.48 26.64
N CYS A 42 13.45 -14.66 26.21
CA CYS A 42 14.64 -14.84 25.38
C CYS A 42 14.46 -14.24 23.99
N ALA A 43 13.28 -14.36 23.38
CA ALA A 43 12.95 -13.74 22.10
C ALA A 43 12.89 -12.21 22.21
N LYS A 44 12.33 -11.66 23.29
CA LYS A 44 12.37 -10.22 23.60
C LYS A 44 13.79 -9.73 23.88
N PHE A 45 14.57 -10.49 24.64
CA PHE A 45 15.97 -10.16 24.92
C PHE A 45 16.79 -10.21 23.64
N LEU A 46 16.59 -11.21 22.77
CA LEU A 46 17.23 -11.30 21.47
C LEU A 46 16.75 -10.17 20.55
N TYR A 47 15.45 -9.90 20.46
CA TYR A 47 14.88 -8.79 19.69
C TYR A 47 15.46 -7.45 20.15
N ASN A 48 15.47 -7.18 21.46
CA ASN A 48 16.07 -5.98 22.03
C ASN A 48 17.59 -5.97 21.87
N THR A 49 18.29 -7.10 21.95
CA THR A 49 19.75 -7.13 21.73
C THR A 49 20.10 -6.98 20.25
N PHE A 50 19.25 -7.43 19.33
CA PHE A 50 19.40 -7.22 17.89
C PHE A 50 18.98 -5.79 17.48
N TRP A 51 18.05 -5.16 18.21
CA TRP A 51 17.49 -3.84 17.90
C TRP A 51 18.16 -2.68 18.67
N GLU A 52 18.60 -2.87 19.91
CA GLU A 52 19.40 -1.91 20.69
C GLU A 52 20.86 -1.87 20.21
N ASN A 53 21.37 -2.96 19.62
CA ASN A 53 22.60 -2.90 18.81
C ASN A 53 22.32 -2.47 17.34
N ALA A 54 21.05 -2.18 16.99
CA ALA A 54 20.70 -1.44 15.78
C ALA A 54 20.68 0.09 16.03
N ASP A 55 21.37 0.54 17.08
CA ASP A 55 21.95 1.89 17.12
C ASP A 55 23.01 2.11 16.01
N GLU A 56 23.31 1.09 15.19
CA GLU A 56 23.90 1.23 13.84
C GLU A 56 22.85 1.55 12.73
N THR A 57 21.69 2.11 13.08
CA THR A 57 20.78 2.70 12.07
C THR A 57 21.34 3.98 11.44
N GLU A 58 22.52 4.43 11.88
CA GLU A 58 23.31 5.49 11.23
C GLU A 58 24.10 5.04 9.99
N GLU A 59 23.91 3.81 9.49
CA GLU A 59 24.43 3.41 8.16
C GLU A 59 23.33 3.38 7.09
N THR A 60 22.77 4.56 6.80
CA THR A 60 22.20 4.81 5.47
C THR A 60 23.27 4.55 4.42
N PHE A 61 23.09 3.52 3.60
CA PHE A 61 23.86 3.19 2.38
C PHE A 61 25.14 4.01 2.18
N PRO A 62 26.23 3.77 2.93
CA PRO A 62 27.39 4.68 2.95
C PRO A 62 27.99 4.91 1.55
N MET A 63 27.92 3.88 0.70
CA MET A 63 28.33 3.95 -0.69
C MET A 63 27.38 4.79 -1.55
N PHE A 64 26.06 4.64 -1.42
CA PHE A 64 25.07 5.44 -2.14
C PHE A 64 25.09 6.89 -1.68
N GLN A 65 25.14 7.16 -0.37
CA GLN A 65 25.28 8.52 0.17
C GLN A 65 26.53 9.22 -0.36
N LYS A 66 27.64 8.48 -0.53
CA LYS A 66 28.88 9.01 -1.09
C LYS A 66 28.80 9.24 -2.60
N GLN A 67 28.15 8.35 -3.34
CA GLN A 67 28.04 8.42 -4.81
C GLN A 67 26.94 9.37 -5.29
N TYR A 68 25.85 9.46 -4.53
CA TYR A 68 24.61 10.18 -4.87
C TYR A 68 24.11 10.99 -3.66
N PRO A 69 24.89 11.99 -3.18
CA PRO A 69 24.58 12.71 -1.94
C PRO A 69 23.28 13.53 -2.02
N LEU A 70 22.92 14.02 -3.21
CA LEU A 70 21.69 14.81 -3.43
C LEU A 70 20.45 13.92 -3.45
N GLU A 71 20.55 12.77 -4.12
CA GLU A 71 19.54 11.73 -4.14
C GLU A 71 19.29 11.20 -2.72
N ASN A 72 20.37 10.91 -1.99
CA ASN A 72 20.30 10.46 -0.60
C ASN A 72 19.67 11.51 0.33
N ALA A 73 19.92 12.80 0.12
CA ALA A 73 19.28 13.86 0.89
C ALA A 73 17.75 13.91 0.65
N LEU A 74 17.33 13.82 -0.62
CA LEU A 74 15.92 13.78 -0.98
C LEU A 74 15.22 12.52 -0.46
N ILE A 75 15.88 11.36 -0.54
CA ILE A 75 15.41 10.11 0.05
C ILE A 75 15.29 10.22 1.57
N LYS A 76 16.29 10.80 2.25
CA LYS A 76 16.24 11.04 3.71
C LYS A 76 15.07 11.93 4.10
N GLU A 77 14.78 12.97 3.33
CA GLU A 77 13.62 13.83 3.60
C GLU A 77 12.30 13.08 3.39
N LEU A 78 12.20 12.26 2.34
CA LEU A 78 11.04 11.38 2.15
C LEU A 78 10.91 10.36 3.30
N TYR A 79 12.03 9.85 3.83
CA TYR A 79 12.03 8.89 4.93
C TYR A 79 11.77 9.49 6.32
N SER A 80 12.20 10.72 6.57
CA SER A 80 12.01 11.42 7.85
C SER A 80 10.52 11.50 8.23
N ILE A 81 9.66 11.56 7.21
CA ILE A 81 8.20 11.50 7.27
C ILE A 81 7.73 10.18 7.87
N ARG A 82 8.38 9.07 7.49
CA ARG A 82 8.04 7.71 7.95
C ARG A 82 8.55 7.42 9.35
N GLU A 83 9.73 7.92 9.71
CA GLU A 83 10.40 7.63 11.00
C GLU A 83 9.81 8.36 12.20
N HIS A 84 9.13 9.50 12.02
CA HIS A 84 8.51 10.23 13.14
C HIS A 84 7.36 9.47 13.83
N TYR A 85 6.91 8.34 13.28
CA TYR A 85 5.72 7.61 13.75
C TYR A 85 6.01 6.21 14.30
N THR A 86 7.24 5.73 14.25
CA THR A 86 7.60 4.37 14.68
C THR A 86 7.93 4.25 16.17
N LYS A 87 8.04 5.37 16.90
CA LYS A 87 8.48 5.36 18.33
C LYS A 87 7.38 5.26 19.39
N GLU A 88 6.08 5.30 19.05
CA GLU A 88 5.00 5.04 20.03
C GLU A 88 3.81 4.27 19.44
N ASP A 89 3.69 3.01 19.86
CA ASP A 89 2.56 2.09 19.78
C ASP A 89 1.81 1.91 18.44
N SER A 90 1.92 0.67 17.98
CA SER A 90 1.38 0.03 16.79
C SER A 90 -0.13 0.21 16.59
N LEU A 91 -0.51 0.27 15.30
CA LEU A 91 -1.83 0.03 14.68
C LEU A 91 -2.68 1.25 14.24
N MET A 92 -2.29 2.51 14.51
CA MET A 92 -3.13 3.65 14.08
C MET A 92 -2.39 4.92 13.62
N ARG A 93 -1.06 4.99 13.69
CA ARG A 93 -0.30 6.26 13.52
C ARG A 93 0.35 6.51 12.17
N TRP A 94 0.13 5.66 11.15
CA TRP A 94 0.60 5.95 9.79
C TRP A 94 -0.14 7.12 9.12
N TYR A 95 -1.33 7.51 9.62
CA TYR A 95 -2.27 8.38 8.90
C TYR A 95 -2.47 9.79 9.48
N ILE A 96 -1.71 10.21 10.49
CA ILE A 96 -1.77 11.59 11.00
C ILE A 96 -0.50 12.33 10.55
N PHE A 97 -0.44 12.54 9.24
CA PHE A 97 0.61 13.26 8.52
C PHE A 97 0.41 14.79 8.71
N PRO A 98 1.33 15.57 9.30
CA PRO A 98 1.28 17.03 9.28
C PRO A 98 1.73 17.48 7.90
N LYS A 99 0.76 17.37 6.95
CA LYS A 99 0.93 17.53 5.50
C LYS A 99 1.67 18.82 5.14
N ASP A 100 1.42 19.90 5.87
CA ASP A 100 2.01 21.20 5.62
C ASP A 100 3.53 21.24 5.84
N SER A 101 4.02 20.80 7.00
CA SER A 101 5.45 20.90 7.35
C SER A 101 6.34 20.01 6.49
N TYR A 102 5.90 18.77 6.24
CA TYR A 102 6.66 17.84 5.41
C TYR A 102 6.56 18.18 3.92
N SER A 103 5.41 18.65 3.43
CA SER A 103 5.33 19.13 2.05
C SER A 103 6.31 20.27 1.78
N ILE A 104 6.49 21.19 2.74
CA ILE A 104 7.48 22.28 2.61
C ILE A 104 8.89 21.70 2.51
N ALA A 105 9.24 20.73 3.36
CA ALA A 105 10.56 20.12 3.37
C ALA A 105 10.87 19.35 2.07
N ILE A 106 9.93 18.50 1.60
CA ILE A 106 10.08 17.80 0.30
C ILE A 106 10.20 18.81 -0.85
N THR A 107 9.35 19.85 -0.87
CA THR A 107 9.38 20.87 -1.93
C THR A 107 10.73 21.58 -1.95
N ALA A 108 11.27 21.96 -0.79
CA ALA A 108 12.57 22.62 -0.67
C ALA A 108 13.73 21.70 -1.11
N SER A 109 13.70 20.43 -0.70
CA SER A 109 14.70 19.43 -1.10
C SER A 109 14.66 19.14 -2.60
N LEU A 110 13.46 19.01 -3.18
CA LEU A 110 13.28 18.84 -4.63
C LEU A 110 13.76 20.07 -5.41
N GLN A 111 13.47 21.27 -4.92
CA GLN A 111 13.94 22.51 -5.55
C GLN A 111 15.47 22.58 -5.54
N THR A 112 16.09 22.26 -4.41
CA THR A 112 17.56 22.20 -4.27
C THR A 112 18.15 21.19 -5.24
N TYR A 113 17.52 20.01 -5.37
CA TYR A 113 17.93 18.98 -6.32
C TYR A 113 17.90 19.48 -7.78
N ILE A 114 16.78 20.10 -8.18
CA ILE A 114 16.57 20.64 -9.54
C ILE A 114 17.59 21.72 -9.87
N GLU A 115 17.83 22.66 -8.94
CA GLU A 115 18.80 23.74 -9.12
C GLU A 115 20.23 23.20 -9.25
N THR A 116 20.61 22.27 -8.36
CA THR A 116 21.97 21.73 -8.30
C THR A 116 22.29 20.84 -9.51
N LYS A 117 21.30 20.10 -10.01
CA LYS A 117 21.44 19.26 -11.22
C LYS A 117 21.20 20.05 -12.51
N HIS A 118 20.93 21.35 -12.42
CA HIS A 118 20.58 22.20 -13.56
C HIS A 118 19.44 21.65 -14.42
N ILE A 119 18.44 21.03 -13.79
CA ILE A 119 17.29 20.45 -14.48
C ILE A 119 16.37 21.59 -14.93
N HIS A 120 16.14 21.70 -16.24
CA HIS A 120 15.22 22.68 -16.79
C HIS A 120 13.78 22.19 -16.67
N LEU A 121 12.99 22.81 -15.77
CA LEU A 121 11.57 22.53 -15.65
C LEU A 121 10.79 23.14 -16.82
N PRO A 122 10.03 22.35 -17.59
CA PRO A 122 9.17 22.87 -18.64
C PRO A 122 8.13 23.87 -18.11
N SER A 123 7.77 24.85 -18.94
CA SER A 123 6.69 25.80 -18.63
C SER A 123 5.30 25.17 -18.75
N ASN A 124 5.13 24.18 -19.65
CA ASN A 124 3.88 23.45 -19.78
C ASN A 124 3.61 22.63 -18.49
N PRO A 125 2.43 22.77 -17.85
CA PRO A 125 2.14 22.11 -16.57
C PRO A 125 2.24 20.58 -16.61
N ILE A 126 1.84 19.95 -17.71
CA ILE A 126 1.86 18.50 -17.88
C ILE A 126 3.31 18.02 -18.02
N SER A 127 4.10 18.68 -18.87
CA SER A 127 5.52 18.39 -19.03
C SER A 127 6.32 18.67 -17.76
N LYS A 128 5.93 19.69 -16.98
CA LYS A 128 6.51 19.99 -15.67
C LYS A 128 6.26 18.87 -14.68
N TYR A 129 5.02 18.40 -14.56
CA TYR A 129 4.68 17.24 -13.75
C TYR A 129 5.49 16.01 -14.15
N ARG A 130 5.50 15.66 -15.44
CA ARG A 130 6.26 14.50 -15.95
C ARG A 130 7.76 14.60 -15.66
N CYS A 131 8.32 15.81 -15.77
CA CYS A 131 9.71 16.06 -15.42
C CYS A 131 9.95 15.82 -13.92
N MET A 132 9.12 16.39 -13.04
CA MET A 132 9.22 16.19 -11.59
C MET A 132 9.05 14.73 -11.19
N ASP A 133 8.06 14.04 -11.74
CA ASP A 133 7.78 12.63 -11.44
C ASP A 133 8.94 11.72 -11.90
N SER A 134 9.52 12.02 -13.06
CA SER A 134 10.68 11.30 -13.58
C SER A 134 11.94 11.42 -12.71
N ILE A 135 12.05 12.46 -11.88
CA ILE A 135 13.19 12.62 -10.97
C ILE A 135 13.24 11.47 -9.98
N ILE A 136 12.09 11.06 -9.44
CA ILE A 136 12.01 9.95 -8.49
C ILE A 136 12.26 8.62 -9.19
N TRP A 137 11.51 8.36 -10.27
CA TRP A 137 11.56 7.07 -10.98
C TRP A 137 12.91 6.79 -11.63
N ASN A 138 13.59 7.81 -12.15
CA ASN A 138 14.86 7.62 -12.85
C ASN A 138 16.10 7.78 -11.97
N ASN A 139 16.01 8.52 -10.85
CA ASN A 139 17.20 8.88 -10.07
C ASN A 139 17.17 8.44 -8.60
N LEU A 140 15.98 8.21 -8.02
CA LEU A 140 15.87 7.83 -6.61
C LEU A 140 15.43 6.39 -6.39
N ILE A 141 14.77 5.78 -7.37
CA ILE A 141 14.42 4.37 -7.35
C ILE A 141 15.55 3.62 -8.07
N PRO A 142 16.37 2.81 -7.36
CA PRO A 142 17.44 2.06 -8.00
C PRO A 142 16.87 1.11 -9.06
N ASP A 143 17.49 1.06 -10.23
CA ASP A 143 17.11 0.12 -11.28
C ASP A 143 17.35 -1.33 -10.80
N ALA A 144 16.26 -2.08 -10.61
CA ALA A 144 16.30 -3.47 -10.14
C ALA A 144 17.14 -4.39 -11.04
N GLY A 145 17.43 -3.96 -12.28
CA GLY A 145 18.24 -4.71 -13.24
C GLY A 145 19.76 -4.73 -12.97
N ASN A 146 20.30 -3.79 -12.19
CA ASN A 146 21.76 -3.60 -12.07
C ASN A 146 22.44 -4.32 -10.89
N GLU A 147 21.69 -5.03 -10.03
CA GLU A 147 22.27 -5.70 -8.87
C GLU A 147 21.93 -7.19 -8.80
N ARG A 148 22.33 -7.94 -9.84
CA ARG A 148 22.37 -9.42 -9.78
C ARG A 148 23.41 -9.99 -8.81
N GLU A 149 24.22 -9.15 -8.15
CA GLU A 149 25.31 -9.59 -7.28
C GLU A 149 25.23 -9.12 -5.82
N GLY A 150 24.12 -8.52 -5.35
CA GLY A 150 24.06 -8.17 -3.93
C GLY A 150 22.97 -7.24 -3.43
N GLY A 151 21.92 -6.96 -4.21
CA GLY A 151 20.81 -6.11 -3.75
C GLY A 151 20.16 -6.72 -2.51
N ASN A 152 20.41 -6.12 -1.34
CA ASN A 152 19.89 -6.65 -0.10
C ASN A 152 18.37 -6.41 -0.05
N GLN A 153 17.63 -7.31 0.57
CA GLN A 153 16.18 -7.17 0.76
C GLN A 153 15.78 -5.81 1.37
N MET A 154 16.70 -5.13 2.06
CA MET A 154 16.52 -3.80 2.67
C MET A 154 16.50 -2.66 1.64
N GLN A 155 17.18 -2.76 0.49
CA GLN A 155 17.08 -1.81 -0.64
C GLN A 155 15.73 -1.92 -1.33
N LEU A 156 15.27 -3.14 -1.60
CA LEU A 156 13.90 -3.39 -2.09
C LEU A 156 12.87 -2.86 -1.08
N ASN A 157 13.07 -3.14 0.22
CA ASN A 157 12.23 -2.60 1.29
C ASN A 157 12.27 -1.07 1.40
N ALA A 158 13.41 -0.46 1.05
CA ALA A 158 13.56 0.98 0.97
C ALA A 158 12.90 1.57 -0.29
N THR A 159 12.79 0.81 -1.38
CA THR A 159 12.05 1.25 -2.57
C THR A 159 10.55 1.27 -2.32
N PHE A 160 9.99 0.26 -1.62
CA PHE A 160 8.54 0.15 -1.44
C PHE A 160 7.93 1.37 -0.74
N GLY A 161 8.63 2.01 0.21
CA GLY A 161 8.12 3.20 0.90
C GLY A 161 8.22 4.51 0.09
N ILE A 162 9.28 4.67 -0.71
CA ILE A 162 9.59 5.96 -1.37
C ILE A 162 8.51 6.32 -2.39
N SER A 163 8.08 5.38 -3.22
CA SER A 163 7.05 5.61 -4.24
C SER A 163 5.71 6.00 -3.64
N ALA A 164 5.29 5.32 -2.57
CA ALA A 164 4.06 5.64 -1.83
C ALA A 164 4.11 7.06 -1.23
N ILE A 165 5.20 7.40 -0.52
CA ILE A 165 5.38 8.72 0.11
C ILE A 165 5.44 9.83 -0.96
N TRP A 166 6.17 9.60 -2.06
CA TRP A 166 6.22 10.54 -3.17
C TRP A 166 4.84 10.77 -3.78
N THR A 167 4.10 9.70 -4.03
CA THR A 167 2.77 9.78 -4.64
C THR A 167 1.79 10.50 -3.71
N GLU A 168 1.88 10.29 -2.40
CA GLU A 168 1.11 11.04 -1.41
C GLU A 168 1.48 12.53 -1.39
N TYR A 169 2.78 12.85 -1.41
CA TYR A 169 3.25 14.23 -1.54
C TYR A 169 2.70 14.89 -2.81
N MET A 170 2.75 14.19 -3.94
CA MET A 170 2.23 14.72 -5.20
C MET A 170 0.72 14.93 -5.15
N CYS A 171 -0.05 14.07 -4.46
CA CYS A 171 -1.47 14.31 -4.20
C CYS A 171 -1.64 15.65 -3.48
N TYR A 172 -0.96 15.83 -2.36
CA TYR A 172 -1.07 17.05 -1.56
C TYR A 172 -0.62 18.30 -2.34
N HIS A 173 0.54 18.24 -3.01
CA HIS A 173 1.08 19.35 -3.79
C HIS A 173 0.10 19.82 -4.87
N TYR A 174 -0.45 18.88 -5.65
CA TYR A 174 -1.39 19.23 -6.71
C TYR A 174 -2.80 19.55 -6.21
N GLU A 175 -3.21 19.03 -5.05
CA GLU A 175 -4.43 19.50 -4.36
C GLU A 175 -4.30 20.97 -3.97
N MET A 176 -3.16 21.38 -3.41
CA MET A 176 -2.89 22.78 -3.05
C MET A 176 -2.81 23.70 -4.27
N LEU A 177 -2.15 23.26 -5.34
CA LEU A 177 -2.13 24.00 -6.60
C LEU A 177 -3.53 24.13 -7.19
N LEU A 178 -4.31 23.04 -7.20
CA LEU A 178 -5.68 23.05 -7.68
C LEU A 178 -6.55 24.01 -6.85
N ASP A 179 -6.42 23.98 -5.52
CA ASP A 179 -7.14 24.90 -4.64
C ASP A 179 -6.82 26.36 -4.97
N SER A 180 -5.54 26.68 -5.21
CA SER A 180 -5.10 28.05 -5.53
C SER A 180 -5.67 28.62 -6.83
N ILE A 181 -6.04 27.77 -7.79
CA ILE A 181 -6.54 28.19 -9.11
C ILE A 181 -8.06 28.06 -9.26
N LEU A 182 -8.71 27.30 -8.38
CA LEU A 182 -10.16 27.17 -8.36
C LEU A 182 -10.80 28.49 -7.92
N LYS A 183 -11.71 29.02 -8.74
CA LYS A 183 -12.40 30.28 -8.44
C LYS A 183 -13.59 30.13 -7.49
N GLU A 184 -14.21 28.95 -7.48
CA GLU A 184 -15.44 28.69 -6.74
C GLU A 184 -15.18 28.06 -5.37
N LYS A 185 -15.28 28.88 -4.31
CA LYS A 185 -15.08 28.45 -2.92
C LYS A 185 -15.94 27.25 -2.49
N LYS A 186 -17.14 27.11 -3.04
CA LYS A 186 -18.02 25.98 -2.77
C LYS A 186 -17.49 24.66 -3.35
N ILE A 187 -16.81 24.72 -4.50
CA ILE A 187 -16.17 23.55 -5.12
C ILE A 187 -14.91 23.18 -4.33
N GLN A 188 -14.09 24.16 -3.96
CA GLN A 188 -12.92 23.95 -3.09
C GLN A 188 -13.29 23.21 -1.80
N LEU A 189 -14.27 23.72 -1.05
CA LEU A 189 -14.75 23.09 0.19
C LEU A 189 -15.24 21.66 -0.05
N GLN A 190 -15.93 21.43 -1.17
CA GLN A 190 -16.44 20.11 -1.52
C GLN A 190 -15.29 19.12 -1.80
N LEU A 191 -14.24 19.55 -2.49
CA LEU A 191 -13.05 18.72 -2.75
C LEU A 191 -12.29 18.40 -1.46
N HIS A 192 -12.22 19.32 -0.49
CA HIS A 192 -11.65 19.01 0.83
C HIS A 192 -12.45 17.93 1.57
N VAL A 193 -13.78 18.03 1.58
CA VAL A 193 -14.63 16.97 2.18
C VAL A 193 -14.43 15.65 1.44
N GLU A 194 -14.29 15.68 0.11
CA GLU A 194 -14.00 14.49 -0.69
C GLU A 194 -12.67 13.83 -0.29
N ARG A 195 -11.62 14.63 -0.07
CA ARG A 195 -10.32 14.18 0.42
C ARG A 195 -10.43 13.51 1.79
N GLU A 196 -11.19 14.07 2.73
CA GLU A 196 -11.43 13.43 4.04
C GLU A 196 -12.12 12.06 3.89
N ARG A 197 -13.08 11.93 2.96
CA ARG A 197 -13.75 10.65 2.70
C ARG A 197 -12.82 9.64 2.03
N TYR A 198 -11.92 10.11 1.19
CA TYR A 198 -10.87 9.29 0.61
C TYR A 198 -9.87 8.80 1.66
N ASP A 199 -9.39 9.67 2.55
CA ASP A 199 -8.50 9.31 3.65
C ASP A 199 -9.17 8.28 4.59
N SER A 200 -10.48 8.46 4.84
CA SER A 200 -11.27 7.47 5.57
C SER A 200 -11.37 6.12 4.85
N LEU A 201 -11.47 6.09 3.52
CA LEU A 201 -11.49 4.84 2.75
C LEU A 201 -10.16 4.10 2.89
N LEU A 202 -9.04 4.79 2.66
CA LEU A 202 -7.70 4.19 2.81
C LEU A 202 -7.50 3.62 4.22
N LYS A 203 -7.85 4.39 5.26
CA LYS A 203 -7.79 3.93 6.65
C LYS A 203 -8.57 2.62 6.86
N THR A 204 -9.79 2.53 6.33
CA THR A 204 -10.58 1.30 6.46
C THR A 204 -10.00 0.13 5.67
N GLN A 205 -9.39 0.38 4.50
CA GLN A 205 -8.72 -0.66 3.71
C GLN A 205 -7.53 -1.22 4.47
N VAL A 206 -6.74 -0.37 5.13
CA VAL A 206 -5.60 -0.80 5.94
C VAL A 206 -6.05 -1.59 7.17
N SER A 207 -7.11 -1.15 7.85
CA SER A 207 -7.71 -1.94 8.94
C SER A 207 -8.23 -3.31 8.46
N PHE A 208 -8.68 -3.42 7.21
CA PHE A 208 -9.03 -4.70 6.61
C PHE A 208 -7.80 -5.58 6.35
N PHE A 209 -6.70 -5.01 5.85
CA PHE A 209 -5.42 -5.72 5.69
C PHE A 209 -4.88 -6.26 7.02
N ASP A 210 -4.94 -5.45 8.07
CA ASP A 210 -4.56 -5.87 9.43
C ASP A 210 -5.39 -7.06 9.90
N SER A 211 -6.70 -7.04 9.59
CA SER A 211 -7.63 -8.09 10.01
C SER A 211 -7.37 -9.44 9.33
N ILE A 212 -6.82 -9.45 8.11
CA ILE A 212 -6.49 -10.68 7.36
C ILE A 212 -5.07 -11.19 7.63
N GLY A 213 -4.29 -10.50 8.46
CA GLY A 213 -3.05 -11.04 9.04
C GLY A 213 -1.79 -10.84 8.21
N TYR A 214 -1.71 -9.78 7.39
CA TYR A 214 -0.42 -9.34 6.83
C TYR A 214 0.56 -9.08 7.99
N SER A 215 1.59 -9.92 8.11
CA SER A 215 2.58 -9.87 9.19
C SER A 215 3.99 -10.13 8.65
N GLY A 216 5.01 -9.87 9.47
CA GLY A 216 6.42 -10.03 9.08
C GLY A 216 6.85 -9.04 7.99
N SER A 217 7.90 -9.40 7.25
CA SER A 217 8.50 -8.55 6.21
C SER A 217 7.58 -8.26 5.01
N ALA A 218 6.52 -9.06 4.81
CA ALA A 218 5.56 -8.86 3.73
C ALA A 218 4.54 -7.74 4.04
N ALA A 219 4.29 -7.42 5.30
CA ALA A 219 3.28 -6.43 5.67
C ALA A 219 3.67 -5.00 5.22
N PRO A 220 4.88 -4.49 5.51
CA PRO A 220 5.30 -3.18 5.01
C PRO A 220 5.24 -3.05 3.49
N MET A 221 5.50 -4.14 2.75
CA MET A 221 5.41 -4.17 1.29
C MET A 221 3.95 -4.06 0.81
N ALA A 222 3.04 -4.79 1.46
CA ALA A 222 1.63 -4.78 1.11
C ALA A 222 0.98 -3.42 1.39
N TYR A 223 1.29 -2.79 2.54
CA TYR A 223 0.79 -1.44 2.84
C TYR A 223 1.32 -0.41 1.85
N SER A 224 2.62 -0.44 1.56
CA SER A 224 3.24 0.45 0.58
C SER A 224 2.60 0.35 -0.79
N ASP A 225 2.43 -0.87 -1.31
CA ASP A 225 1.84 -1.09 -2.63
C ASP A 225 0.35 -0.68 -2.66
N LEU A 226 -0.38 -0.92 -1.55
CA LEU A 226 -1.75 -0.43 -1.40
C LEU A 226 -1.81 1.10 -1.44
N GLU A 227 -1.01 1.76 -0.60
CA GLU A 227 -0.96 3.21 -0.49
C GLU A 227 -0.55 3.85 -1.81
N GLU A 228 0.54 3.38 -2.43
CA GLU A 228 1.00 3.87 -3.73
C GLU A 228 -0.11 3.78 -4.78
N LYS A 229 -0.73 2.61 -4.96
CA LYS A 229 -1.77 2.42 -5.99
C LYS A 229 -3.03 3.24 -5.71
N VAL A 230 -3.45 3.31 -4.45
CA VAL A 230 -4.61 4.11 -4.04
C VAL A 230 -4.32 5.59 -4.31
N HIS A 231 -3.18 6.11 -3.85
CA HIS A 231 -2.75 7.49 -4.09
C HIS A 231 -2.54 7.79 -5.58
N ALA A 232 -1.99 6.88 -6.36
CA ALA A 232 -1.76 7.09 -7.79
C ALA A 232 -3.07 7.31 -8.55
N VAL A 233 -4.11 6.52 -8.23
CA VAL A 233 -5.43 6.66 -8.85
C VAL A 233 -6.09 7.99 -8.46
N TRP A 234 -5.93 8.42 -7.20
CA TRP A 234 -6.41 9.70 -6.72
C TRP A 234 -5.68 10.87 -7.37
N LEU A 235 -4.35 10.85 -7.35
CA LEU A 235 -3.47 11.83 -7.97
C LEU A 235 -3.82 12.03 -9.44
N ALA A 236 -3.99 10.94 -10.20
CA ALA A 236 -4.35 11.03 -11.60
C ALA A 236 -5.68 11.80 -11.81
N GLY A 237 -6.64 11.67 -10.91
CA GLY A 237 -7.88 12.46 -10.94
C GLY A 237 -7.68 13.94 -10.61
N VAL A 238 -6.84 14.24 -9.61
CA VAL A 238 -6.46 15.62 -9.24
C VAL A 238 -5.72 16.30 -10.39
N LEU A 239 -4.76 15.60 -11.01
CA LEU A 239 -4.00 16.07 -12.16
C LEU A 239 -4.89 16.34 -13.37
N ASP A 240 -5.78 15.42 -13.71
CA ASP A 240 -6.72 15.60 -14.83
C ASP A 240 -7.53 16.90 -14.64
N LEU A 241 -8.00 17.16 -13.42
CA LEU A 241 -8.74 18.38 -13.10
C LEU A 241 -7.85 19.62 -13.14
N TYR A 242 -6.67 19.58 -12.52
CA TYR A 242 -5.70 20.68 -12.50
C TYR A 242 -5.27 21.07 -13.92
N PHE A 243 -4.85 20.11 -14.74
CA PHE A 243 -4.43 20.36 -16.12
C PHE A 243 -5.58 20.88 -16.98
N SER A 244 -6.81 20.43 -16.76
CA SER A 244 -7.97 20.94 -17.49
C SER A 244 -8.25 22.43 -17.27
N LEU A 245 -7.87 22.95 -16.10
CA LEU A 245 -8.01 24.36 -15.75
C LEU A 245 -6.83 25.22 -16.22
N GLN A 246 -5.68 24.59 -16.45
CA GLN A 246 -4.44 25.25 -16.90
C GLN A 246 -4.23 25.18 -18.41
N THR A 247 -4.89 24.25 -19.10
CA THR A 247 -4.65 23.96 -20.53
C THR A 247 -5.97 23.72 -21.26
N GLU A 248 -6.30 24.64 -22.17
CA GLU A 248 -7.62 24.71 -22.82
C GLU A 248 -7.95 23.46 -23.65
N ASP A 249 -6.96 22.85 -24.31
CA ASP A 249 -7.09 21.68 -25.18
C ASP A 249 -6.82 20.35 -24.45
N TYR A 250 -6.56 20.38 -23.14
CA TYR A 250 -6.25 19.20 -22.35
C TYR A 250 -7.31 18.09 -22.50
N ARG A 251 -6.83 16.85 -22.62
CA ARG A 251 -7.65 15.62 -22.61
C ARG A 251 -6.97 14.58 -21.73
N PRO A 252 -7.72 13.84 -20.89
CA PRO A 252 -7.20 12.69 -20.17
C PRO A 252 -6.68 11.63 -21.14
N ASP A 253 -5.60 10.94 -20.76
CA ASP A 253 -5.00 9.88 -21.58
C ASP A 253 -5.96 8.69 -21.79
N ASN A 254 -6.83 8.43 -20.81
CA ASN A 254 -7.80 7.33 -20.82
C ASN A 254 -9.21 7.83 -20.50
N ILE A 255 -10.19 7.33 -21.24
CA ILE A 255 -11.62 7.55 -21.00
C ILE A 255 -12.25 6.28 -20.41
N TYR A 256 -12.80 6.40 -19.22
CA TYR A 256 -13.39 5.31 -18.46
C TYR A 256 -14.92 5.34 -18.57
N LYS A 257 -15.52 4.18 -18.35
CA LYS A 257 -16.99 4.01 -18.30
C LYS A 257 -17.46 3.88 -16.85
N PRO A 258 -18.64 4.40 -16.51
CA PRO A 258 -19.20 4.26 -15.18
C PRO A 258 -19.44 2.78 -14.83
N ILE A 259 -19.18 2.43 -13.58
CA ILE A 259 -19.53 1.12 -13.02
C ILE A 259 -20.74 1.28 -12.10
N PRO A 260 -21.84 0.56 -12.35
CA PRO A 260 -23.01 0.58 -11.49
C PRO A 260 -22.72 0.14 -10.05
N ASP A 261 -23.30 0.85 -9.06
CA ASP A 261 -23.11 0.59 -7.63
C ASP A 261 -23.49 -0.85 -7.22
N ASN A 262 -24.48 -1.45 -7.90
CA ASN A 262 -24.91 -2.83 -7.63
C ASN A 262 -23.85 -3.88 -8.00
N ILE A 263 -22.97 -3.60 -8.97
CA ILE A 263 -21.86 -4.48 -9.32
C ILE A 263 -20.83 -4.47 -8.19
N ILE A 264 -20.43 -3.29 -7.72
CA ILE A 264 -19.52 -3.14 -6.57
C ILE A 264 -20.10 -3.81 -5.32
N ALA A 265 -21.37 -3.55 -5.02
CA ALA A 265 -22.05 -4.12 -3.85
C ALA A 265 -22.06 -5.66 -3.88
N ARG A 266 -22.28 -6.26 -5.07
CA ARG A 266 -22.26 -7.72 -5.24
C ARG A 266 -20.88 -8.32 -4.97
N GLU A 267 -19.79 -7.64 -5.35
CA GLU A 267 -18.44 -8.14 -5.05
C GLU A 267 -18.14 -8.11 -3.55
N TYR A 268 -18.58 -7.08 -2.83
CA TYR A 268 -18.52 -7.10 -1.36
C TYR A 268 -19.28 -8.28 -0.76
N ASP A 269 -20.49 -8.55 -1.25
CA ASP A 269 -21.31 -9.66 -0.76
C ASP A 269 -20.66 -11.02 -1.08
N THR A 270 -19.94 -11.11 -2.20
CA THR A 270 -19.16 -12.30 -2.58
C THR A 270 -17.99 -12.53 -1.63
N ILE A 271 -17.22 -11.48 -1.29
CA ILE A 271 -16.11 -11.60 -0.33
C ILE A 271 -16.65 -11.96 1.07
N LEU A 272 -17.76 -11.35 1.50
CA LEU A 272 -18.40 -11.68 2.78
C LEU A 272 -18.83 -13.15 2.83
N TYR A 273 -19.44 -13.66 1.76
CA TYR A 273 -19.78 -15.07 1.63
C TYR A 273 -18.53 -15.95 1.74
N ASN A 274 -17.43 -15.59 1.10
CA ASN A 274 -16.18 -16.34 1.18
C ASN A 274 -15.60 -16.35 2.61
N ILE A 275 -15.67 -15.23 3.33
CA ILE A 275 -15.21 -15.17 4.73
C ILE A 275 -16.00 -16.13 5.63
N ASP A 276 -17.31 -16.26 5.40
CA ASP A 276 -18.17 -17.16 6.17
C ASP A 276 -17.94 -18.65 5.84
N ASN A 277 -17.59 -18.96 4.59
CA ASN A 277 -17.66 -20.34 4.08
C ASN A 277 -16.30 -20.98 3.75
N HIS A 278 -15.23 -20.22 3.55
CA HIS A 278 -13.92 -20.79 3.24
C HIS A 278 -13.09 -21.07 4.51
N ARG A 279 -12.50 -22.27 4.54
CA ARG A 279 -11.63 -22.73 5.64
C ARG A 279 -10.36 -21.91 5.81
N ILE A 280 -9.88 -21.20 4.79
CA ILE A 280 -8.69 -20.35 4.91
C ILE A 280 -8.85 -19.30 6.03
N TYR A 281 -10.07 -18.77 6.20
CA TYR A 281 -10.42 -17.83 7.26
C TYR A 281 -10.59 -18.50 8.65
N GLU A 282 -10.54 -19.83 8.74
CA GLU A 282 -10.44 -20.56 10.02
C GLU A 282 -9.01 -20.61 10.53
N TYR A 283 -8.01 -20.57 9.63
CA TYR A 283 -6.60 -20.66 9.98
C TYR A 283 -5.97 -19.31 10.34
N LEU A 284 -6.59 -18.19 9.94
CA LEU A 284 -6.23 -16.84 10.39
C LEU A 284 -6.55 -16.58 11.89
N SER A 285 -7.07 -17.60 12.60
CA SER A 285 -7.74 -17.52 13.91
C SER A 285 -6.86 -17.44 15.15
N ILE A 286 -5.54 -17.31 15.05
CA ILE A 286 -4.73 -17.16 16.28
C ILE A 286 -4.82 -15.72 16.84
N ALA A 287 -5.20 -14.72 16.02
CA ALA A 287 -5.36 -13.33 16.47
C ALA A 287 -6.67 -12.64 16.01
N ASN A 288 -7.28 -13.04 14.88
CA ASN A 288 -8.43 -12.35 14.30
C ASN A 288 -9.64 -13.28 14.13
N SER A 289 -10.80 -12.91 14.70
CA SER A 289 -12.05 -13.64 14.47
C SER A 289 -12.62 -13.32 13.08
N ARG A 290 -13.29 -14.28 12.42
CA ARG A 290 -14.05 -14.04 11.16
C ARG A 290 -14.97 -12.82 11.26
N ASN A 291 -15.58 -12.62 12.42
CA ASN A 291 -16.44 -11.46 12.69
C ASN A 291 -15.68 -10.15 12.60
N ASN A 292 -14.43 -10.10 13.08
CA ASN A 292 -13.58 -8.91 12.96
C ASN A 292 -13.24 -8.61 11.49
N ILE A 293 -12.87 -9.64 10.71
CA ILE A 293 -12.57 -9.49 9.28
C ILE A 293 -13.79 -8.95 8.52
N LYS A 294 -14.97 -9.51 8.78
CA LYS A 294 -16.23 -9.03 8.21
C LYS A 294 -16.53 -7.58 8.59
N LEU A 295 -16.34 -7.23 9.86
CA LEU A 295 -16.57 -5.87 10.34
C LEU A 295 -15.64 -4.87 9.62
N CYS A 296 -14.35 -5.19 9.49
CA CYS A 296 -13.43 -4.37 8.73
C CYS A 296 -13.86 -4.21 7.26
N LEU A 297 -14.25 -5.30 6.59
CA LEU A 297 -14.72 -5.23 5.20
C LEU A 297 -16.00 -4.40 5.05
N LEU A 298 -16.94 -4.51 5.99
CA LEU A 298 -18.15 -3.69 6.02
C LEU A 298 -17.84 -2.20 6.22
N ASN A 299 -16.80 -1.88 7.00
CA ASN A 299 -16.32 -0.52 7.15
C ASN A 299 -15.73 0.02 5.84
N VAL A 300 -15.00 -0.79 5.07
CA VAL A 300 -14.54 -0.42 3.72
C VAL A 300 -15.75 -0.15 2.80
N LYS A 301 -16.76 -1.03 2.80
CA LYS A 301 -18.00 -0.85 2.02
C LYS A 301 -18.70 0.46 2.37
N ALA A 302 -18.79 0.80 3.65
CA ALA A 302 -19.40 2.03 4.12
C ALA A 302 -18.58 3.28 3.72
N ALA A 303 -17.26 3.25 3.90
CA ALA A 303 -16.38 4.34 3.50
C ALA A 303 -16.41 4.59 1.98
N TRP A 304 -16.42 3.52 1.18
CA TRP A 304 -16.60 3.59 -0.26
C TRP A 304 -17.92 4.26 -0.65
N LYS A 305 -19.02 3.84 -0.04
CA LYS A 305 -20.34 4.45 -0.28
C LYS A 305 -20.32 5.95 0.04
N ASN A 306 -19.75 6.33 1.19
CA ASN A 306 -19.64 7.74 1.59
C ASN A 306 -18.83 8.56 0.59
N LEU A 307 -17.71 8.01 0.09
CA LEU A 307 -16.91 8.65 -0.94
C LEU A 307 -17.68 8.80 -2.27
N MET A 308 -18.39 7.77 -2.72
CA MET A 308 -19.17 7.84 -3.96
C MET A 308 -20.34 8.84 -3.84
N ASP A 309 -20.99 8.93 -2.68
CA ASP A 309 -22.09 9.86 -2.45
C ASP A 309 -21.61 11.33 -2.46
N ILE A 310 -20.47 11.62 -1.83
CA ILE A 310 -19.90 12.98 -1.88
C ILE A 310 -19.43 13.34 -3.31
N ARG A 311 -18.84 12.38 -4.05
CA ARG A 311 -18.42 12.60 -5.44
C ARG A 311 -19.59 12.85 -6.38
N LYS A 312 -20.72 12.15 -6.20
CA LYS A 312 -21.96 12.41 -6.93
C LYS A 312 -22.45 13.84 -6.67
N GLU A 313 -22.35 14.32 -5.43
CA GLU A 313 -22.73 15.69 -5.09
C GLU A 313 -21.78 16.73 -5.71
N THR A 314 -20.47 16.50 -5.69
CA THR A 314 -19.48 17.34 -6.39
C THR A 314 -19.79 17.43 -7.88
N SER A 315 -20.03 16.29 -8.54
CA SER A 315 -20.36 16.21 -9.98
C SER A 315 -21.61 17.01 -10.36
N ARG A 316 -22.63 17.07 -9.48
CA ARG A 316 -23.84 17.88 -9.73
C ARG A 316 -23.55 19.38 -9.76
N ARG A 317 -22.51 19.84 -9.08
CA ARG A 317 -22.11 21.25 -8.98
C ARG A 317 -21.24 21.68 -10.16
N LEU A 318 -20.48 20.74 -10.72
CA LEU A 318 -19.64 20.98 -11.90
C LEU A 318 -20.47 21.05 -13.19
N ARG A 319 -19.93 21.72 -14.21
CA ARG A 319 -20.55 21.87 -15.55
C ARG A 319 -19.52 21.74 -16.66
N GLY A 320 -20.01 21.45 -17.87
CA GLY A 320 -19.19 21.39 -19.10
C GLY A 320 -17.99 20.45 -19.00
N LYS A 321 -16.89 20.83 -19.67
CA LYS A 321 -15.64 20.05 -19.74
C LYS A 321 -15.11 19.63 -18.36
N THR A 322 -15.15 20.51 -17.37
CA THR A 322 -14.69 20.22 -16.00
C THR A 322 -15.49 19.10 -15.35
N LYS A 323 -16.82 19.05 -15.58
CA LYS A 323 -17.66 17.95 -15.10
C LYS A 323 -17.30 16.63 -15.76
N ASP A 324 -17.09 16.64 -17.07
CA ASP A 324 -16.78 15.42 -17.83
C ASP A 324 -15.45 14.82 -17.37
N ILE A 325 -14.45 15.68 -17.14
CA ILE A 325 -13.13 15.29 -16.62
C ILE A 325 -13.25 14.75 -15.19
N TYR A 326 -13.98 15.43 -14.31
CA TYR A 326 -14.22 14.96 -12.95
C TYR A 326 -14.98 13.62 -12.90
N ASN A 327 -15.97 13.43 -13.79
CA ASN A 327 -16.69 12.17 -13.92
C ASN A 327 -15.76 11.06 -14.40
N ASN A 328 -14.90 11.33 -15.38
CA ASN A 328 -13.89 10.38 -15.84
C ASN A 328 -12.96 9.93 -14.71
N ALA A 329 -12.50 10.87 -13.86
CA ALA A 329 -11.72 10.55 -12.66
C ALA A 329 -12.52 9.67 -11.67
N THR A 330 -13.82 9.94 -11.51
CA THR A 330 -14.71 9.09 -10.69
C THR A 330 -14.80 7.67 -11.25
N TYR A 331 -14.92 7.53 -12.57
CA TYR A 331 -15.00 6.23 -13.25
C TYR A 331 -13.68 5.46 -13.18
N ARG A 332 -12.53 6.15 -13.23
CA ARG A 332 -11.21 5.56 -12.96
C ARG A 332 -11.16 4.96 -11.55
N LEU A 333 -11.61 5.71 -10.55
CA LEU A 333 -11.65 5.26 -9.15
C LEU A 333 -12.59 4.06 -8.96
N GLN A 334 -13.77 4.08 -9.60
CA GLN A 334 -14.69 2.92 -9.60
C GLN A 334 -14.05 1.68 -10.21
N ARG A 335 -13.36 1.84 -11.36
CA ARG A 335 -12.66 0.74 -12.04
C ARG A 335 -11.60 0.14 -11.12
N PHE A 336 -10.76 0.99 -10.55
CA PHE A 336 -9.72 0.56 -9.62
C PHE A 336 -10.31 -0.20 -8.43
N HIS A 337 -11.36 0.33 -7.81
CA HIS A 337 -11.96 -0.32 -6.65
C HIS A 337 -12.65 -1.65 -7.00
N LEU A 338 -13.32 -1.73 -8.16
CA LEU A 338 -13.87 -3.01 -8.62
C LEU A 338 -12.75 -4.04 -8.83
N LEU A 339 -11.62 -3.63 -9.39
CA LEU A 339 -10.46 -4.51 -9.56
C LEU A 339 -9.95 -5.03 -8.20
N GLN A 340 -9.82 -4.15 -7.21
CA GLN A 340 -9.47 -4.55 -5.83
C GLN A 340 -10.43 -5.63 -5.32
N LEU A 341 -11.73 -5.46 -5.49
CA LEU A 341 -12.73 -6.41 -5.00
C LEU A 341 -12.74 -7.72 -5.80
N LYS A 342 -12.56 -7.67 -7.13
CA LYS A 342 -12.45 -8.87 -7.99
C LYS A 342 -11.23 -9.72 -7.63
N ASN A 343 -10.17 -9.07 -7.17
CA ASN A 343 -8.98 -9.72 -6.64
C ASN A 343 -9.05 -9.95 -5.14
N SER A 344 -10.16 -9.63 -4.45
CA SER A 344 -10.30 -9.74 -2.98
C SER A 344 -9.18 -9.04 -2.19
N PHE A 345 -8.64 -7.94 -2.72
CA PHE A 345 -7.45 -7.24 -2.21
C PHE A 345 -6.19 -8.12 -2.17
N GLU A 346 -6.16 -9.17 -2.98
CA GLU A 346 -4.97 -9.97 -3.22
C GLU A 346 -4.18 -9.35 -4.37
N GLY A 347 -2.87 -9.57 -4.37
CA GLY A 347 -1.94 -8.91 -5.29
C GLY A 347 -1.24 -7.68 -4.72
N TYR A 348 -1.46 -7.39 -3.43
CA TYR A 348 -0.63 -6.48 -2.64
C TYR A 348 0.35 -7.30 -1.79
N GLY A 349 1.63 -6.94 -1.82
CA GLY A 349 2.70 -7.64 -1.11
C GLY A 349 3.18 -8.92 -1.80
N VAL A 350 3.75 -9.85 -1.02
CA VAL A 350 4.29 -11.12 -1.55
C VAL A 350 3.18 -12.16 -1.68
N ILE A 351 3.00 -12.66 -2.90
CA ILE A 351 2.00 -13.68 -3.25
C ILE A 351 2.68 -14.82 -4.01
N SER A 352 2.12 -16.05 -3.95
CA SER A 352 2.66 -17.17 -4.72
C SER A 352 2.45 -16.95 -6.22
N ASN A 353 3.28 -17.58 -7.06
CA ASN A 353 3.18 -17.47 -8.52
C ASN A 353 1.85 -18.04 -9.04
N GLU A 354 1.36 -19.10 -8.42
CA GLU A 354 0.08 -19.73 -8.76
C GLU A 354 -1.08 -18.77 -8.51
N ASP A 355 -1.06 -18.08 -7.38
CA ASP A 355 -2.07 -17.09 -7.02
C ASP A 355 -1.96 -15.83 -7.88
N TYR A 356 -0.73 -15.43 -8.24
CA TYR A 356 -0.50 -14.31 -9.15
C TYR A 356 -1.16 -14.54 -10.51
N SER A 357 -1.11 -15.78 -11.04
CA SER A 357 -1.77 -16.14 -12.31
C SER A 357 -3.30 -16.03 -12.26
N CYS A 358 -3.89 -16.03 -11.06
CA CYS A 358 -5.33 -15.88 -10.85
C CYS A 358 -5.77 -14.43 -10.73
N LEU A 359 -4.84 -13.47 -10.58
CA LEU A 359 -5.17 -12.05 -10.46
C LEU A 359 -5.69 -11.50 -11.78
N LEU A 360 -6.69 -10.61 -11.67
CA LEU A 360 -7.10 -9.81 -12.83
C LEU A 360 -6.07 -8.70 -12.99
N SER A 361 -5.51 -8.55 -14.19
CA SER A 361 -4.56 -7.47 -14.48
C SER A 361 -5.24 -6.11 -14.38
N ASP A 362 -4.49 -5.11 -13.93
CA ASP A 362 -4.83 -3.68 -14.00
C ASP A 362 -5.09 -3.19 -15.44
N THR A 363 -4.48 -3.82 -16.43
CA THR A 363 -4.68 -3.55 -17.86
C THR A 363 -5.90 -4.26 -18.48
N CYS A 364 -6.65 -5.07 -17.71
CA CYS A 364 -7.82 -5.79 -18.22
C CYS A 364 -8.84 -4.86 -18.90
N SER A 365 -9.59 -5.36 -19.89
CA SER A 365 -10.60 -4.50 -20.53
C SER A 365 -11.77 -4.16 -19.58
N HIS A 366 -12.57 -3.16 -19.92
CA HIS A 366 -13.78 -2.84 -19.14
C HIS A 366 -14.77 -4.02 -19.12
N GLU A 367 -15.00 -4.66 -20.26
CA GLU A 367 -15.90 -5.81 -20.38
C GLU A 367 -15.40 -7.01 -19.59
N GLU A 368 -14.08 -7.26 -19.65
CA GLU A 368 -13.43 -8.30 -18.88
C GLU A 368 -13.59 -8.05 -17.39
N LEU A 369 -13.36 -6.82 -16.91
CA LEU A 369 -13.53 -6.47 -15.50
C LEU A 369 -14.95 -6.72 -15.00
N LEU A 370 -15.97 -6.41 -15.81
CA LEU A 370 -17.37 -6.62 -15.42
C LEU A 370 -17.74 -8.11 -15.37
N ARG A 371 -17.17 -8.93 -16.26
CA ARG A 371 -17.50 -10.37 -16.39
C ARG A 371 -16.65 -11.28 -15.54
N ALA A 372 -15.42 -10.88 -15.22
CA ALA A 372 -14.49 -11.68 -14.45
C ALA A 372 -15.12 -12.12 -13.13
N SER A 373 -14.96 -13.38 -12.76
CA SER A 373 -15.38 -13.87 -11.46
C SER A 373 -14.39 -13.42 -10.37
N ASN A 374 -14.85 -13.37 -9.12
CA ASN A 374 -13.97 -13.13 -7.97
C ASN A 374 -12.80 -14.16 -7.97
N ILE A 375 -11.63 -13.75 -7.48
CA ILE A 375 -10.40 -14.56 -7.48
C ILE A 375 -10.58 -15.94 -6.84
N SER A 376 -11.43 -16.06 -5.80
CA SER A 376 -11.77 -17.35 -5.18
C SER A 376 -12.27 -18.39 -6.20
N VAL A 377 -13.15 -17.97 -7.11
CA VAL A 377 -13.70 -18.82 -8.17
C VAL A 377 -12.64 -19.15 -9.22
N ARG A 378 -11.78 -18.17 -9.55
CA ARG A 378 -10.69 -18.35 -10.53
C ARG A 378 -9.64 -19.33 -10.02
N ARG A 379 -9.25 -19.23 -8.74
CA ARG A 379 -8.38 -20.19 -8.06
C ARG A 379 -8.96 -21.60 -8.05
N TYR A 380 -10.23 -21.74 -7.67
CA TYR A 380 -10.89 -23.04 -7.69
C TYR A 380 -10.85 -23.69 -9.08
N SER A 381 -11.11 -22.89 -10.12
CA SER A 381 -11.04 -23.35 -11.51
C SER A 381 -9.62 -23.75 -11.93
N LEU A 382 -8.58 -23.05 -11.45
CA LEU A 382 -7.19 -23.40 -11.71
C LEU A 382 -6.82 -24.72 -11.03
N LEU A 383 -7.16 -24.88 -9.74
CA LEU A 383 -6.87 -26.10 -8.98
C LEU A 383 -7.53 -27.33 -9.62
N GLN A 384 -8.79 -27.20 -10.06
CA GLN A 384 -9.48 -28.29 -10.75
C GLN A 384 -8.78 -28.69 -12.05
N LYS A 385 -8.31 -27.72 -12.85
CA LYS A 385 -7.54 -28.01 -14.06
C LYS A 385 -6.23 -28.74 -13.75
N LEU A 386 -5.51 -28.32 -12.72
CA LEU A 386 -4.25 -28.95 -12.32
C LEU A 386 -4.47 -30.38 -11.81
N GLU A 387 -5.55 -30.64 -11.07
CA GLU A 387 -5.93 -32.00 -10.67
C GLU A 387 -6.28 -32.87 -11.89
N ASP A 388 -7.04 -32.35 -12.84
CA ASP A 388 -7.39 -33.06 -14.07
C ASP A 388 -6.13 -33.37 -14.91
N GLU A 389 -5.19 -32.43 -15.03
CA GLU A 389 -3.92 -32.65 -15.74
C GLU A 389 -3.04 -33.69 -15.04
N TYR A 390 -2.97 -33.68 -13.71
CA TYR A 390 -2.22 -34.66 -12.92
C TYR A 390 -2.81 -36.07 -13.03
N ASN A 391 -4.13 -36.19 -13.01
CA ASN A 391 -4.81 -37.49 -13.11
C ASN A 391 -4.80 -38.09 -14.52
N ASN A 392 -4.46 -37.30 -15.55
CA ASN A 392 -4.34 -37.73 -16.94
C ASN A 392 -2.89 -37.95 -17.41
N GLN A 393 -1.91 -37.82 -16.51
CA GLN A 393 -0.52 -38.24 -16.69
C GLN A 393 -0.28 -39.60 -16.02
#